data_AF-A0A2S7TCQ7-F1
#
_entry.id   AF-A0A2S7TCQ7-F1
#
_cell.length_a   1.000
_cell.length_b   1.000
_cell.length_c   1.000
_cell.angle_alpha   90.00
_cell.angle_beta   90.00
_cell.angle_gamma   90.00
#
_symmetry.space_group_name_H-M   'P 1'
#
loop_
_entity.id
_entity.type
_entity.pdbx_description
1 polymer ?
#
loop_
_entity_poly.entity_id
_entity_poly.type
_entity_poly.pdbx_seq_one_letter_code
_entity_poly.pdbx_strand_id
1 'polypeptide(L)'
;MNFKKRILVLMLNLFFIACSEEENIEISREELMVNKTWTFKKLEIIDIQDSGGSLLTKAQIEKKINDFNSGNGETMFFRPDKTGYTTSIYGIEEYTWNINSDNQIELILENSNDNVVHNNFNVTNSRLSFEIPFAVYDSITSNEVLEVLAFGTTIWE
;
A
#
# COMPACT_ATOMS: atom_id res chain seq x y z
N MET A 1 -74.90 -15.53 2.99
CA MET A 1 -73.95 -16.67 2.89
C MET A 1 -73.67 -16.94 1.42
N ASN A 2 -72.48 -17.05 0.84
CA ASN A 2 -71.09 -16.86 1.28
C ASN A 2 -70.26 -16.64 0.00
N PHE A 3 -70.28 -15.42 -0.56
CA PHE A 3 -69.43 -15.05 -1.72
C PHE A 3 -67.99 -14.69 -1.32
N LYS A 4 -67.68 -14.74 -0.01
CA LYS A 4 -66.41 -14.25 0.57
C LYS A 4 -65.27 -15.28 0.61
N LYS A 5 -65.44 -16.50 0.08
CA LYS A 5 -64.45 -17.59 0.20
C LYS A 5 -63.55 -17.83 -1.02
N ARG A 6 -63.62 -17.01 -2.08
CA ARG A 6 -62.77 -17.20 -3.27
C ARG A 6 -61.69 -16.13 -3.51
N ILE A 7 -61.53 -15.16 -2.61
CA ILE A 7 -60.49 -14.11 -2.67
C ILE A 7 -59.47 -14.32 -1.53
N LEU A 8 -59.02 -15.55 -1.32
CA LEU A 8 -57.98 -15.86 -0.32
C LEU A 8 -56.82 -16.71 -0.91
N VAL A 9 -56.83 -16.95 -2.22
CA VAL A 9 -55.79 -17.77 -2.89
C VAL A 9 -54.91 -16.92 -3.83
N LEU A 10 -55.21 -15.64 -4.02
CA LEU A 10 -54.48 -14.76 -4.94
C LEU A 10 -53.51 -13.77 -4.26
N MET A 11 -53.21 -13.94 -2.96
CA MET A 11 -52.25 -13.09 -2.23
C MET A 11 -50.99 -13.83 -1.74
N LEU A 12 -50.75 -15.06 -2.22
CA LEU A 12 -49.60 -15.87 -1.81
C LEU A 12 -48.50 -16.00 -2.87
N ASN A 13 -48.39 -15.05 -3.81
CA ASN A 13 -47.34 -15.03 -4.84
C ASN A 13 -46.46 -13.77 -4.85
N LEU A 14 -46.56 -12.91 -3.84
CA LEU A 14 -45.65 -11.76 -3.66
C LEU A 14 -44.47 -12.07 -2.73
N PHE A 15 -44.13 -13.35 -2.55
CA PHE A 15 -42.94 -13.80 -1.82
C PHE A 15 -41.64 -13.72 -2.63
N PHE A 16 -41.65 -13.13 -3.82
CA PHE A 16 -40.43 -12.71 -4.52
C PHE A 16 -40.16 -11.23 -4.22
N ILE A 17 -40.03 -10.89 -2.93
CA ILE A 17 -39.13 -9.79 -2.58
C ILE A 17 -37.77 -10.31 -3.03
N ALA A 18 -37.28 -9.71 -4.10
CA ALA A 18 -35.93 -9.90 -4.61
C ALA A 18 -34.98 -10.06 -3.42
N CYS A 19 -34.44 -11.26 -3.30
CA CYS A 19 -33.13 -11.41 -2.71
C CYS A 19 -32.24 -10.65 -3.70
N SER A 20 -32.04 -9.36 -3.46
CA SER A 20 -30.90 -8.68 -4.06
C SER A 20 -29.74 -9.52 -3.56
N GLU A 21 -29.14 -10.28 -4.47
CA GLU A 21 -27.75 -10.66 -4.30
C GLU A 21 -27.07 -9.34 -3.95
N GLU A 22 -26.68 -9.19 -2.68
CA GLU A 22 -25.74 -8.15 -2.32
C GLU A 22 -24.56 -8.43 -3.23
N GLU A 23 -24.43 -7.65 -4.32
CA GLU A 23 -23.18 -7.54 -5.04
C GLU A 23 -22.19 -7.20 -3.94
N ASN A 24 -21.39 -8.20 -3.58
CA ASN A 24 -20.30 -8.01 -2.67
C ASN A 24 -19.31 -7.20 -3.50
N ILE A 25 -19.46 -5.87 -3.48
CA ILE A 25 -18.64 -4.95 -4.25
C ILE A 25 -17.23 -5.12 -3.71
N GLU A 26 -16.46 -5.96 -4.39
CA GLU A 26 -15.05 -6.15 -4.10
C GLU A 26 -14.33 -4.87 -4.51
N ILE A 27 -14.02 -4.04 -3.51
CA ILE A 27 -13.31 -2.79 -3.71
C ILE A 27 -11.93 -3.12 -4.29
N SER A 28 -11.63 -2.57 -5.47
CA SER A 28 -10.35 -2.81 -6.14
C SER A 28 -9.17 -2.24 -5.35
N ARG A 29 -7.96 -2.76 -5.57
CA ARG A 29 -6.74 -2.24 -4.92
C ARG A 29 -6.50 -0.78 -5.29
N GLU A 30 -6.75 -0.42 -6.54
CA GLU A 30 -6.73 0.95 -7.04
C GLU A 30 -7.66 1.85 -6.21
N GLU A 31 -8.92 1.42 -6.05
CA GLU A 31 -9.91 2.16 -5.28
C GLU A 31 -9.53 2.28 -3.80
N LEU A 32 -8.90 1.26 -3.23
CA LEU A 32 -8.38 1.32 -1.87
C LEU A 32 -7.28 2.38 -1.70
N MET A 33 -6.44 2.59 -2.73
CA MET A 33 -5.30 3.49 -2.71
C MET A 33 -5.64 4.95 -2.99
N VAL A 34 -6.55 5.21 -3.93
CA VAL A 34 -6.84 6.55 -4.42
C VAL A 34 -7.59 7.41 -3.41
N ASN A 35 -7.39 8.73 -3.50
CA ASN A 35 -8.06 9.73 -2.65
C ASN A 35 -7.82 9.52 -1.13
N LYS A 36 -6.77 8.79 -0.79
CA LYS A 36 -6.26 8.62 0.56
C LYS A 36 -4.83 9.12 0.63
N THR A 37 -4.47 9.64 1.79
CA THR A 37 -3.11 10.04 2.13
C THR A 37 -2.49 8.93 2.95
N TRP A 38 -1.33 8.44 2.51
CA TRP A 38 -0.64 7.32 3.13
C TRP A 38 0.68 7.78 3.73
N THR A 39 0.79 7.79 5.07
CA THR A 39 1.98 8.29 5.77
C THR A 39 2.81 7.14 6.35
N PHE A 40 4.07 7.02 5.91
CA PHE A 40 5.06 6.08 6.43
C PHE A 40 5.77 6.68 7.63
N LYS A 41 5.35 6.31 8.84
CA LYS A 41 6.00 6.79 10.08
C LYS A 41 7.15 5.90 10.55
N LYS A 42 7.08 4.61 10.22
CA LYS A 42 8.07 3.63 10.63
C LYS A 42 8.18 2.52 9.59
N LEU A 43 9.41 2.08 9.36
CA LEU A 43 9.75 0.92 8.55
C LEU A 43 10.18 -0.22 9.46
N GLU A 44 9.70 -1.42 9.17
CA GLU A 44 10.10 -2.67 9.82
C GLU A 44 10.96 -3.50 8.87
N ILE A 45 12.08 -4.04 9.33
CA ILE A 45 12.93 -4.87 8.47
C ILE A 45 12.34 -6.28 8.35
N ILE A 46 12.14 -6.75 7.12
CA ILE A 46 11.67 -8.12 6.83
C ILE A 46 12.86 -9.04 6.62
N ASP A 47 13.80 -8.62 5.78
CA ASP A 47 14.96 -9.42 5.36
C ASP A 47 16.23 -8.57 5.32
N ILE A 48 17.37 -9.22 5.58
CA ILE A 48 18.70 -8.60 5.50
C ILE A 48 19.57 -9.52 4.67
N GLN A 49 20.04 -9.02 3.54
CA GLN A 49 21.06 -9.68 2.74
C GLN A 49 22.40 -9.03 3.03
N ASP A 50 23.27 -9.78 3.71
CA ASP A 50 24.62 -9.35 4.08
C ASP A 50 25.66 -10.24 3.41
N SER A 51 26.24 -9.75 2.31
CA SER A 51 27.36 -10.37 1.63
C SER A 51 28.72 -9.90 2.14
N GLY A 52 28.75 -8.86 2.98
CA GLY A 52 29.96 -8.15 3.40
C GLY A 52 30.46 -8.51 4.80
N GLY A 53 29.69 -9.28 5.59
CA GLY A 53 30.06 -9.64 6.97
C GLY A 53 29.93 -8.47 7.93
N SER A 54 28.87 -7.68 7.78
CA SER A 54 28.52 -6.56 8.65
C SER A 54 28.42 -6.98 10.11
N LEU A 55 28.77 -6.05 11.00
CA LEU A 55 28.59 -6.23 12.45
C LEU A 55 27.34 -5.54 12.99
N LEU A 56 26.53 -4.93 12.11
CA LEU A 56 25.29 -4.26 12.51
C LEU A 56 24.19 -5.27 12.82
N THR A 57 23.57 -5.11 13.97
CA THR A 57 22.36 -5.86 14.33
C THR A 57 21.14 -5.33 13.57
N LYS A 58 20.10 -6.17 13.38
CA LYS A 58 18.80 -5.77 12.83
C LYS A 58 18.25 -4.50 13.49
N ALA A 59 18.34 -4.40 14.82
CA ALA A 59 17.86 -3.22 15.55
C ALA A 59 18.65 -1.94 15.23
N GLN A 60 19.96 -2.04 15.01
CA GLN A 60 20.78 -0.90 14.59
C GLN A 60 20.47 -0.48 13.16
N ILE A 61 20.24 -1.44 12.26
CA ILE A 61 19.85 -1.17 10.87
C ILE A 61 18.46 -0.52 10.84
N GLU A 62 17.49 -1.07 11.58
CA GLU A 62 16.12 -0.53 11.66
C GLU A 62 16.12 0.88 12.26
N LYS A 63 16.97 1.12 13.28
CA LYS A 63 17.15 2.46 13.82
C LYS A 63 17.72 3.41 12.78
N LYS A 64 18.78 3.03 12.04
CA LYS A 64 19.37 3.87 10.99
C LYS A 64 18.34 4.26 9.92
N ILE A 65 17.57 3.28 9.44
CA ILE A 65 16.52 3.50 8.43
C ILE A 65 15.42 4.41 8.97
N ASN A 66 14.96 4.19 10.20
CA ASN A 66 13.91 5.02 10.79
C ASN A 66 14.40 6.43 11.18
N ASP A 67 15.67 6.59 11.58
CA ASP A 67 16.28 7.90 11.82
C ASP A 67 16.30 8.72 10.53
N PHE A 68 16.62 8.10 9.38
CA PHE A 68 16.53 8.75 8.07
C PHE A 68 15.10 9.23 7.76
N ASN A 69 14.09 8.47 8.18
CA ASN A 69 12.67 8.80 8.00
C ASN A 69 12.05 9.67 9.12
N SER A 70 12.82 10.06 10.15
CA SER A 70 12.30 10.54 11.45
C SER A 70 11.77 11.99 11.50
N GLY A 71 11.61 12.67 10.37
CA GLY A 71 11.17 14.08 10.34
C GLY A 71 9.65 14.27 10.40
N ASN A 72 8.91 13.68 9.45
CA ASN A 72 7.45 13.74 9.36
C ASN A 72 6.85 12.46 8.73
N GLY A 73 7.68 11.43 8.54
CA GLY A 73 7.38 10.32 7.63
C GLY A 73 7.43 10.75 6.16
N GLU A 74 7.40 9.76 5.28
CA GLU A 74 7.15 9.97 3.86
C GLU A 74 5.66 9.81 3.62
N THR A 75 5.04 10.77 2.93
CA THR A 75 3.60 10.74 2.66
C THR A 75 3.34 10.59 1.18
N MET A 76 2.58 9.59 0.80
CA MET A 76 2.21 9.32 -0.58
C MET A 76 0.74 9.63 -0.83
N PHE A 77 0.45 10.23 -1.98
CA PHE A 77 -0.90 10.50 -2.44
C PHE A 77 -1.10 9.99 -3.87
N PHE A 78 -2.11 9.13 -4.05
CA PHE A 78 -2.46 8.52 -5.33
C PHE A 78 -3.73 9.14 -5.90
N ARG A 79 -3.67 9.64 -7.14
CA ARG A 79 -4.82 10.18 -7.86
C ARG A 79 -5.44 9.14 -8.80
N PRO A 80 -6.77 9.22 -9.05
CA PRO A 80 -7.45 8.31 -9.99
C PRO A 80 -6.92 8.34 -11.43
N ASP A 81 -6.31 9.45 -11.85
CA ASP A 81 -5.73 9.65 -13.19
C ASP A 81 -4.33 9.02 -13.36
N LYS A 82 -3.92 8.16 -12.42
CA LYS A 82 -2.60 7.50 -12.41
C LYS A 82 -1.42 8.45 -12.17
N THR A 83 -1.67 9.65 -11.69
CA THR A 83 -0.63 10.54 -11.13
C THR A 83 -0.62 10.46 -9.61
N GLY A 84 0.43 10.98 -8.99
CA GLY A 84 0.55 11.10 -7.55
C GLY A 84 1.72 11.97 -7.16
N TYR A 85 1.92 12.10 -5.86
CA TYR A 85 3.11 12.75 -5.33
C TYR A 85 3.51 12.11 -4.00
N THR A 86 4.79 12.21 -3.69
CA THR A 86 5.34 11.94 -2.36
C THR A 86 5.79 13.25 -1.73
N THR A 87 5.63 13.38 -0.41
CA THR A 87 6.18 14.50 0.36
C THR A 87 7.10 13.93 1.43
N SER A 88 8.30 14.47 1.49
CA SER A 88 9.30 14.13 2.52
C SER A 88 9.95 15.42 3.05
N ILE A 89 10.91 15.27 3.96
CA ILE A 89 11.74 16.39 4.41
C ILE A 89 12.58 17.01 3.28
N TYR A 90 12.75 16.31 2.16
CA TYR A 90 13.54 16.76 1.01
C TYR A 90 12.71 17.52 -0.03
N GLY A 91 11.38 17.52 0.10
CA GLY A 91 10.48 18.24 -0.80
C GLY A 91 9.32 17.39 -1.29
N ILE A 92 8.73 17.83 -2.39
CA ILE A 92 7.65 17.14 -3.10
C ILE A 92 8.23 16.54 -4.38
N GLU A 93 7.92 15.28 -4.63
CA GLU A 93 8.27 14.59 -5.88
C GLU A 93 7.00 14.02 -6.53
N GLU A 94 6.83 14.31 -7.81
CA GLU A 94 5.69 13.86 -8.59
C GLU A 94 6.01 12.53 -9.29
N TYR A 95 4.99 11.69 -9.41
CA TYR A 95 5.11 10.40 -10.06
C TYR A 95 3.84 10.02 -10.82
N THR A 96 3.99 9.13 -11.80
CA THR A 96 2.88 8.33 -12.31
C THR A 96 2.94 6.93 -11.72
N TRP A 97 1.80 6.25 -11.61
CA TRP A 97 1.73 4.94 -10.97
C TRP A 97 0.80 3.99 -11.71
N ASN A 98 1.12 2.70 -11.63
CA ASN A 98 0.28 1.64 -12.16
C ASN A 98 0.37 0.38 -11.29
N ILE A 99 -0.61 -0.52 -11.42
CA ILE A 99 -0.51 -1.88 -10.88
C ILE A 99 -0.30 -2.80 -12.09
N ASN A 100 0.83 -3.49 -12.12
CA ASN A 100 1.18 -4.37 -13.23
C ASN A 100 0.44 -5.72 -13.16
N SER A 101 0.61 -6.56 -14.17
CA SER A 101 0.00 -7.89 -14.23
C SER A 101 0.44 -8.83 -13.12
N ASP A 102 1.60 -8.58 -12.51
CA ASP A 102 2.17 -9.35 -11.41
C ASP A 102 1.72 -8.80 -10.04
N ASN A 103 0.73 -7.89 -10.03
CA ASN A 103 0.17 -7.27 -8.84
C ASN A 103 1.23 -6.53 -7.99
N GLN A 104 2.20 -5.94 -8.67
CA GLN A 104 3.19 -5.02 -8.11
C GLN A 104 2.80 -3.58 -8.44
N ILE A 105 3.19 -2.66 -7.58
CA ILE A 105 3.11 -1.24 -7.90
C ILE A 105 4.30 -0.87 -8.77
N GLU A 106 4.03 -0.16 -9.84
CA GLU A 106 5.02 0.53 -10.66
C GLU A 106 4.91 2.02 -10.36
N LEU A 107 6.02 2.64 -9.95
CA LEU A 107 6.13 4.08 -9.72
C LEU A 107 7.11 4.67 -10.72
N ILE A 108 6.66 5.67 -11.47
CA ILE A 108 7.48 6.37 -12.45
C ILE A 108 7.73 7.80 -11.99
N LEU A 109 8.94 8.08 -11.50
CA LEU A 109 9.32 9.40 -10.98
C LEU A 109 9.60 10.34 -12.15
N GLU A 110 9.06 11.55 -12.16
CA GLU A 110 9.17 12.43 -13.35
C GLU A 110 10.57 13.04 -13.56
N ASN A 111 11.45 13.03 -12.54
CA ASN A 111 12.71 13.78 -12.54
C ASN A 111 13.98 12.96 -12.26
N SER A 112 13.92 11.63 -12.21
CA SER A 112 15.11 10.78 -12.01
C SER A 112 15.62 10.22 -13.36
N ASN A 113 16.82 9.62 -13.40
CA ASN A 113 17.33 8.98 -14.63
C ASN A 113 17.09 7.46 -14.65
N ASP A 114 16.69 6.88 -13.51
CA ASP A 114 16.34 5.47 -13.31
C ASP A 114 14.88 5.43 -12.84
N ASN A 115 13.98 5.71 -13.78
CA ASN A 115 12.66 6.24 -13.47
C ASN A 115 11.60 5.23 -13.07
N VAL A 116 11.88 3.94 -12.95
CA VAL A 116 10.82 2.95 -12.69
C VAL A 116 11.17 2.07 -11.51
N VAL A 117 10.35 2.17 -10.46
CA VAL A 117 10.45 1.31 -9.28
C VAL A 117 9.30 0.33 -9.28
N HIS A 118 9.61 -0.96 -9.20
CA HIS A 118 8.63 -2.03 -9.02
C HIS A 118 8.72 -2.57 -7.61
N ASN A 119 7.63 -2.42 -6.84
CA ASN A 119 7.57 -2.93 -5.47
C ASN A 119 6.39 -3.88 -5.31
N ASN A 120 6.62 -4.98 -4.59
CA ASN A 120 5.51 -5.75 -4.05
C ASN A 120 4.75 -4.85 -3.06
N PHE A 121 3.42 -4.88 -3.14
CA PHE A 121 2.59 -4.07 -2.27
C PHE A 121 1.33 -4.79 -1.81
N ASN A 122 0.85 -4.40 -0.65
CA ASN A 122 -0.44 -4.83 -0.13
C ASN A 122 -1.21 -3.63 0.41
N VAL A 123 -2.50 -3.58 0.09
CA VAL A 123 -3.40 -2.49 0.48
C VAL A 123 -4.69 -3.05 1.06
N THR A 124 -5.13 -2.46 2.15
CA THR A 124 -6.43 -2.68 2.78
C THR A 124 -7.09 -1.32 3.01
N ASN A 125 -8.29 -1.31 3.57
CA ASN A 125 -8.98 -0.05 3.88
C ASN A 125 -8.20 0.89 4.80
N SER A 126 -7.35 0.35 5.68
CA SER A 126 -6.65 1.11 6.72
C SER A 126 -5.12 1.08 6.61
N ARG A 127 -4.56 0.24 5.73
CA ARG A 127 -3.12 0.03 5.64
C ARG A 127 -2.67 -0.11 4.19
N LEU A 128 -1.66 0.65 3.81
CA LEU A 128 -0.86 0.40 2.62
C LEU A 128 0.53 -0.04 3.08
N SER A 129 1.10 -0.99 2.34
CA SER A 129 2.42 -1.51 2.62
C SER A 129 3.19 -1.84 1.37
N PHE A 130 4.48 -1.52 1.41
CA PHE A 130 5.44 -1.80 0.34
C PHE A 130 6.61 -2.59 0.89
N GLU A 131 7.12 -3.49 0.07
CA GLU A 131 8.46 -4.02 0.22
C GLU A 131 9.42 -3.07 -0.51
N ILE A 132 10.30 -2.42 0.22
CA ILE A 132 11.21 -1.40 -0.30
C ILE A 132 12.65 -1.85 -0.05
N PRO A 133 13.50 -1.94 -1.08
CA PRO A 133 14.92 -2.21 -0.91
C PRO A 133 15.64 -0.96 -0.40
N PHE A 134 16.47 -1.12 0.64
CA PHE A 134 17.36 -0.10 1.19
C PHE A 134 18.81 -0.57 1.14
N ALA A 135 19.70 0.33 0.75
CA ALA A 135 21.13 0.16 0.91
C ALA A 135 21.58 0.80 2.24
N VAL A 136 22.11 0.01 3.18
CA VAL A 136 22.63 0.54 4.46
C VAL A 136 24.15 0.33 4.55
N TYR A 137 24.88 1.43 4.74
CA TYR A 137 26.34 1.40 4.88
C TYR A 137 26.77 1.05 6.31
N ASP A 138 27.71 0.09 6.43
CA ASP A 138 28.38 -0.24 7.69
C ASP A 138 29.76 0.44 7.79
N SER A 139 29.79 1.55 8.53
CA SER A 139 31.01 2.30 8.81
C SER A 139 32.00 1.58 9.74
N ILE A 140 31.58 0.49 10.42
CA ILE A 140 32.45 -0.25 11.35
C ILE A 140 33.42 -1.16 10.59
N THR A 141 32.93 -1.81 9.55
CA THR A 141 33.70 -2.77 8.75
C THR A 141 34.30 -2.16 7.48
N SER A 142 33.89 -0.94 7.10
CA SER A 142 34.22 -0.31 5.81
C SER A 142 33.79 -1.16 4.60
N ASN A 143 32.87 -2.11 4.81
CA ASN A 143 32.33 -2.98 3.78
C ASN A 143 31.05 -2.37 3.19
N GLU A 144 30.85 -2.61 1.90
CA GLU A 144 29.73 -2.08 1.13
C GLU A 144 28.39 -2.69 1.54
N VAL A 145 27.41 -1.79 1.58
CA VAL A 145 25.97 -1.96 1.32
C VAL A 145 25.35 -3.28 1.79
N LEU A 146 24.65 -3.21 2.93
CA LEU A 146 23.58 -4.15 3.25
C LEU A 146 22.38 -3.85 2.35
N GLU A 147 21.91 -4.82 1.58
CA GLU A 147 20.60 -4.76 0.96
C GLU A 147 19.56 -5.22 1.99
N VAL A 148 18.64 -4.33 2.32
CA VAL A 148 17.62 -4.53 3.35
C VAL A 148 16.27 -4.40 2.71
N LEU A 149 15.45 -5.44 2.79
CA LEU A 149 14.05 -5.34 2.42
C LEU A 149 13.27 -4.85 3.64
N ALA A 150 12.76 -3.63 3.57
CA ALA A 150 11.94 -3.06 4.63
C ALA A 150 10.46 -3.06 4.22
N PHE A 151 9.61 -3.36 5.20
CA PHE A 151 8.18 -3.19 5.15
C PHE A 151 7.84 -1.79 5.65
N GLY A 152 7.34 -0.94 4.75
CA GLY A 152 6.65 0.26 5.18
C GLY A 152 5.21 -0.07 5.51
N THR A 153 4.71 0.34 6.68
CA THR A 153 3.26 0.36 6.94
C THR A 153 2.81 1.80 7.09
N THR A 154 1.78 2.16 6.34
CA THR A 154 1.06 3.41 6.55
C THR A 154 -0.23 3.16 7.29
N ILE A 155 -0.67 4.18 8.02
CA ILE A 155 -2.01 4.24 8.60
C ILE A 155 -2.68 5.42 7.91
N TRP A 156 -3.92 5.22 7.47
CA TRP A 156 -4.76 6.30 6.95
C TRP A 156 -5.05 7.33 8.06
N GLU A 157 -4.81 8.61 7.77
CA GLU A 157 -5.20 9.75 8.63
C GLU A 157 -6.44 10.47 8.09
#